data_AF-A0A1F6CMZ7-F1
#
_entry.id   AF-A0A1F6CMZ7-F1
#
_cell.length_a   1.000
_cell.length_b   1.000
_cell.length_c   1.000
_cell.angle_alpha   90.00
_cell.angle_beta   90.00
_cell.angle_gamma   90.00
#
_symmetry.space_group_name_H-M   'P 1'
#
loop_
_entity.id
_entity.type
_entity.pdbx_description
1 polymer ?
#
loop_
_entity_poly.entity_id
_entity_poly.type
_entity_poly.pdbx_seq_one_letter_code
_entity_poly.pdbx_strand_id
1 'polypeptide(L)'
;MSIQKKALRMTTNKTDAKILHPELSFAIVGACFDVHNELGRFAREKQYADALEERFRADGLRYVREFRLGDSRNVVDFLVEEKIILELKTVRFLTTSYFRQIQNYLQQARVDLGLLINFSDIALQPRRILRISDSHSQSFVDSPGSHSDPFVDSDGPIRI
;
A
#
# COMPACT_ATOMS: atom_id res chain seq x y z
N MET A 1 21.33 -35.93 35.89
CA MET A 1 21.53 -35.44 34.51
C MET A 1 20.65 -34.22 34.31
N SER A 2 21.21 -33.02 34.42
CA SER A 2 20.44 -31.76 34.36
C SER A 2 20.43 -31.23 32.92
N ILE A 3 19.25 -31.15 32.32
CA ILE A 3 19.06 -30.61 30.97
C ILE A 3 18.88 -29.09 31.11
N GLN A 4 19.86 -28.32 30.62
CA GLN A 4 19.74 -26.86 30.52
C GLN A 4 18.67 -26.51 29.48
N LYS A 5 17.62 -25.80 29.91
CA LYS A 5 16.65 -25.16 29.01
C LYS A 5 17.35 -24.01 28.28
N LYS A 6 17.70 -24.21 27.01
CA LYS A 6 18.20 -23.16 26.13
C LYS A 6 17.05 -22.18 25.85
N ALA A 7 17.08 -21.01 26.48
CA ALA A 7 16.15 -19.92 26.18
C ALA A 7 16.39 -19.47 24.72
N LEU A 8 15.37 -19.61 23.89
CA LEU A 8 15.35 -19.07 22.53
C LEU A 8 15.32 -17.55 22.64
N ARG A 9 16.49 -16.89 22.50
CA ARG A 9 16.55 -15.45 22.31
C ARG A 9 15.98 -15.13 20.93
N MET A 10 14.70 -14.74 20.88
CA MET A 10 14.13 -14.08 19.70
C MET A 10 14.72 -12.67 19.65
N THR A 11 15.82 -12.50 18.94
CA THR A 11 16.35 -11.18 18.60
C THR A 11 15.41 -10.53 17.59
N THR A 12 14.52 -9.65 18.04
CA THR A 12 13.82 -8.76 17.13
C THR A 12 14.83 -7.79 16.56
N ASN A 13 15.09 -7.85 15.25
CA ASN A 13 15.75 -6.75 14.54
C ASN A 13 14.85 -5.52 14.67
N LYS A 14 15.17 -4.65 15.62
CA LYS A 14 14.55 -3.35 15.78
C LYS A 14 15.13 -2.44 14.71
N THR A 15 14.64 -2.59 13.49
CA THR A 15 14.81 -1.56 12.47
C THR A 15 13.92 -0.39 12.90
N ASP A 16 14.46 0.83 12.99
CA ASP A 16 13.69 2.06 13.24
C ASP A 16 12.79 2.43 12.03
N ALA A 17 12.18 1.43 11.40
CA ALA A 17 11.20 1.60 10.35
C ALA A 17 9.91 2.10 10.99
N LYS A 18 9.57 3.38 10.74
CA LYS A 18 8.30 3.98 11.14
C LYS A 18 7.14 3.16 10.56
N ILE A 19 6.42 2.45 11.44
CA ILE A 19 5.21 1.70 11.05
C ILE A 19 4.09 2.71 10.85
N LEU A 20 3.51 2.75 9.64
CA LEU A 20 2.33 3.58 9.38
C LEU A 20 1.08 2.95 10.00
N HIS A 21 0.32 3.79 10.70
CA HIS A 21 -0.96 3.43 11.34
C HIS A 21 -0.91 2.12 12.13
N PRO A 22 0.03 1.95 13.10
CA PRO A 22 0.27 0.66 13.75
C PRO A 22 -1.00 0.11 14.37
N GLU A 23 -1.63 0.86 15.28
CA GLU A 23 -2.84 0.45 16.00
C GLU A 23 -3.98 0.06 15.05
N LEU A 24 -4.35 0.94 14.11
CA LEU A 24 -5.41 0.68 13.14
C LEU A 24 -5.10 -0.54 12.27
N SER A 25 -3.86 -0.66 11.80
CA SER A 25 -3.47 -1.79 10.97
C SER A 25 -3.46 -3.12 11.74
N PHE A 26 -3.10 -3.11 13.03
CA PHE A 26 -3.18 -4.28 13.89
C PHE A 26 -4.63 -4.67 14.18
N ALA A 27 -5.52 -3.70 14.39
CA ALA A 27 -6.94 -3.95 14.56
C ALA A 27 -7.56 -4.61 13.31
N ILE A 28 -7.28 -4.06 12.12
CA ILE A 28 -7.77 -4.62 10.84
C ILE A 28 -7.23 -6.05 10.64
N VAL A 29 -5.92 -6.26 10.85
CA VAL A 29 -5.30 -7.57 10.69
C VAL A 29 -5.86 -8.57 11.71
N GLY A 30 -6.08 -8.15 12.95
CA GLY A 30 -6.72 -8.97 13.99
C GLY A 30 -8.12 -9.43 13.57
N ALA A 31 -8.94 -8.51 13.06
CA ALA A 31 -10.26 -8.85 12.51
C ALA A 31 -10.15 -9.87 11.37
N CYS A 32 -9.18 -9.74 10.46
CA CYS A 32 -8.95 -10.72 9.40
C CYS A 32 -8.59 -12.10 9.97
N PHE A 33 -7.75 -12.18 11.00
CA PHE A 33 -7.42 -13.45 11.66
C PHE A 33 -8.64 -14.10 12.28
N ASP A 34 -9.46 -13.33 13.00
CA ASP A 34 -10.66 -13.86 13.64
C ASP A 34 -11.65 -14.40 12.61
N VAL A 35 -11.89 -13.65 11.52
CA VAL A 35 -12.76 -14.09 10.43
C VAL A 35 -12.20 -15.34 9.72
N HIS A 36 -10.88 -15.43 9.51
CA HIS A 36 -10.26 -16.62 8.91
C HIS A 36 -10.38 -17.84 9.80
N ASN A 37 -10.26 -17.68 11.12
CA ASN A 37 -10.46 -18.74 12.10
C ASN A 37 -11.91 -19.23 12.14
N GLU A 38 -12.87 -18.32 11.98
CA GLU A 38 -14.29 -18.63 11.99
C GLU A 38 -14.75 -19.34 10.70
N LEU A 39 -14.45 -18.76 9.53
CA LEU A 39 -14.94 -19.24 8.24
C LEU A 39 -14.08 -20.37 7.65
N GLY A 40 -12.80 -20.40 8.00
CA GLY A 40 -11.80 -21.27 7.37
C GLY A 40 -11.52 -20.93 5.90
N ARG A 41 -10.42 -21.46 5.35
CA ARG A 41 -9.83 -21.06 4.06
C ARG A 41 -10.63 -21.32 2.78
N PHE A 42 -11.83 -21.90 2.86
CA PHE A 42 -12.61 -22.35 1.68
C PHE A 42 -13.82 -21.47 1.36
N ALA A 43 -14.06 -20.41 2.15
CA ALA A 43 -15.10 -19.44 1.85
C ALA A 43 -14.76 -18.58 0.61
N ARG A 44 -15.78 -17.97 0.01
CA ARG A 44 -15.61 -17.02 -1.11
C ARG A 44 -15.19 -15.65 -0.58
N GLU A 45 -14.50 -14.87 -1.42
CA GLU A 45 -14.06 -13.50 -1.11
C GLU A 45 -15.18 -12.64 -0.51
N LYS A 46 -16.38 -12.68 -1.10
CA LYS A 46 -17.56 -11.97 -0.60
C LYS A 46 -17.96 -12.36 0.83
N GLN A 47 -17.85 -13.64 1.19
CA GLN A 47 -18.19 -14.10 2.54
C GLN A 47 -17.21 -13.56 3.58
N TYR A 48 -15.92 -13.48 3.24
CA TYR A 48 -14.93 -12.83 4.09
C TYR A 48 -15.21 -11.34 4.26
N ALA A 49 -15.57 -10.66 3.16
CA ALA A 49 -15.93 -9.25 3.22
C ALA A 49 -17.18 -9.02 4.08
N ASP A 50 -18.22 -9.85 3.96
CA ASP A 50 -19.44 -9.78 4.78
C ASP A 50 -19.11 -9.93 6.28
N ALA A 51 -18.34 -10.96 6.66
CA ALA A 51 -17.94 -11.18 8.05
C ALA A 51 -17.01 -10.08 8.61
N LEU A 52 -16.06 -9.59 7.80
CA LEU A 52 -15.21 -8.47 8.18
C LEU A 52 -16.00 -7.19 8.42
N GLU A 53 -17.03 -6.95 7.62
CA GLU A 53 -17.90 -5.80 7.79
C GLU A 53 -18.65 -5.83 9.12
N GLU A 54 -19.21 -6.99 9.48
CA GLU A 54 -19.84 -7.19 10.79
C GLU A 54 -18.85 -6.94 11.93
N ARG A 55 -17.62 -7.43 11.80
CA ARG A 55 -16.56 -7.21 12.80
C ARG A 55 -16.17 -5.74 12.91
N PHE A 56 -15.99 -5.03 11.79
CA PHE A 56 -15.66 -3.60 11.80
C PHE A 56 -16.75 -2.77 12.46
N ARG A 57 -18.03 -3.11 12.23
CA ARG A 57 -19.16 -2.46 12.92
C ARG A 57 -19.12 -2.73 14.43
N ALA A 58 -18.87 -3.96 14.84
CA ALA A 58 -18.79 -4.34 16.25
C ALA A 58 -17.61 -3.64 16.97
N ASP A 59 -16.48 -3.50 16.29
CA ASP A 59 -15.28 -2.83 16.80
C ASP A 59 -15.35 -1.29 16.70
N GLY A 60 -16.43 -0.74 16.12
CA GLY A 60 -16.63 0.70 15.97
C GLY A 60 -15.70 1.38 14.96
N LEU A 61 -15.12 0.62 14.03
CA LEU A 61 -14.25 1.15 12.97
C LEU A 61 -15.09 1.85 11.90
N ARG A 62 -14.68 3.06 11.49
CA ARG A 62 -15.25 3.73 10.32
C ARG A 62 -14.66 3.14 9.06
N TYR A 63 -15.50 2.76 8.10
CA TYR A 63 -15.05 2.23 6.82
C TYR A 63 -16.02 2.60 5.70
N VAL A 64 -15.53 2.54 4.46
CA VAL A 64 -16.34 2.54 3.24
C VAL A 64 -16.11 1.21 2.53
N ARG A 65 -17.18 0.44 2.37
CA ARG A 65 -17.16 -0.84 1.64
C ARG A 65 -17.30 -0.59 0.14
N GLU A 66 -16.63 -1.40 -0.68
CA GLU A 66 -16.65 -1.31 -2.14
C GLU A 66 -16.33 0.12 -2.61
N PHE A 67 -15.25 0.69 -2.07
CA PHE A 67 -14.84 2.06 -2.32
C PHE A 67 -14.39 2.23 -3.78
N ARG A 68 -15.12 3.04 -4.54
CA ARG A 68 -14.81 3.37 -5.93
C ARG A 68 -13.76 4.46 -6.01
N LEU A 69 -12.72 4.21 -6.80
CA LEU A 69 -11.63 5.17 -7.00
C LEU A 69 -11.95 6.09 -8.18
N GLY A 70 -12.49 7.28 -7.87
CA GLY A 70 -12.86 8.29 -8.85
C GLY A 70 -13.83 7.75 -9.92
N ASP A 71 -13.64 8.18 -11.17
CA ASP A 71 -14.42 7.69 -12.33
C ASP A 71 -13.88 6.36 -12.90
N SER A 72 -12.91 5.74 -12.24
CA SER A 72 -12.36 4.47 -12.71
C SER A 72 -13.30 3.30 -12.38
N ARG A 73 -13.16 2.20 -13.11
CA ARG A 73 -13.83 0.93 -12.78
C ARG A 73 -13.17 0.17 -11.62
N ASN A 74 -12.22 0.79 -10.92
CA ASN A 74 -11.53 0.17 -9.81
C ASN A 74 -12.34 0.31 -8.52
N VAL A 75 -12.57 -0.81 -7.87
CA VAL A 75 -13.29 -0.91 -6.60
C VAL A 75 -12.39 -1.63 -5.62
N VAL A 76 -12.16 -1.01 -4.47
CA VAL A 76 -11.43 -1.60 -3.34
C VAL A 76 -12.44 -2.18 -2.37
N ASP A 77 -12.14 -3.33 -1.76
CA ASP A 77 -13.07 -3.96 -0.80
C ASP A 77 -13.39 -3.04 0.37
N PHE A 78 -12.37 -2.43 1.00
CA PHE A 78 -12.58 -1.48 2.10
C PHE A 78 -11.57 -0.32 2.08
N LEU A 79 -12.07 0.88 2.35
CA LEU A 79 -11.29 2.01 2.82
C LEU A 79 -11.60 2.24 4.30
N VAL A 80 -10.63 1.98 5.19
CA VAL A 80 -10.81 2.05 6.65
C VAL A 80 -10.21 3.35 7.18
N GLU A 81 -11.03 4.10 7.93
CA GLU A 81 -10.75 5.43 8.50
C GLU A 81 -10.08 6.43 7.55
N GLU A 82 -10.32 6.33 6.24
CA GLU A 82 -9.66 7.17 5.21
C GLU A 82 -8.11 7.07 5.21
N LYS A 83 -7.56 6.02 5.84
CA LYS A 83 -6.11 5.86 6.08
C LYS A 83 -5.53 4.56 5.53
N ILE A 84 -6.33 3.51 5.43
CA ILE A 84 -5.85 2.18 5.02
C ILE A 84 -6.80 1.60 3.97
N ILE A 85 -6.23 1.20 2.84
CA ILE A 85 -6.91 0.35 1.87
C ILE A 85 -6.75 -1.11 2.30
N LEU A 86 -7.84 -1.86 2.36
CA LEU A 86 -7.84 -3.29 2.58
C LEU A 86 -8.42 -3.99 1.33
N GLU A 87 -7.63 -4.88 0.76
CA GLU A 87 -7.96 -5.69 -0.41
C GLU A 87 -7.87 -7.17 -0.04
N LEU A 88 -8.93 -7.92 -0.33
CA LEU A 88 -9.08 -9.32 -0.01
C LEU A 88 -8.89 -10.17 -1.25
N LYS A 89 -8.32 -11.36 -1.09
CA LYS A 89 -8.20 -12.36 -2.14
C LYS A 89 -8.47 -13.76 -1.60
N THR A 90 -9.00 -14.61 -2.47
CA THR A 90 -9.09 -16.07 -2.25
C THR A 90 -8.44 -16.80 -3.42
N VAL A 91 -7.13 -16.63 -3.59
CA VAL A 91 -6.39 -17.10 -4.78
C VAL A 91 -5.19 -17.94 -4.39
N ARG A 92 -4.89 -18.99 -5.18
CA ARG A 92 -3.81 -19.94 -4.86
C ARG A 92 -2.45 -19.26 -4.61
N PHE A 93 -2.12 -18.22 -5.39
CA PHE A 93 -0.89 -17.46 -5.25
C PHE A 93 -1.12 -15.98 -5.55
N LEU A 94 -0.55 -15.11 -4.72
CA LEU A 94 -0.47 -13.69 -5.01
C LEU A 94 0.66 -13.42 -6.03
N THR A 95 0.29 -12.84 -7.17
CA THR A 95 1.19 -12.41 -8.23
C THR A 95 1.54 -10.92 -8.12
N THR A 96 2.54 -10.49 -8.91
CA THR A 96 2.95 -9.08 -8.99
C THR A 96 1.83 -8.15 -9.52
N SER A 97 0.83 -8.68 -10.24
CA SER A 97 -0.29 -7.86 -10.72
C SER A 97 -1.15 -7.31 -9.58
N TYR A 98 -1.36 -8.08 -8.50
CA TYR A 98 -2.09 -7.60 -7.32
C TYR A 98 -1.32 -6.50 -6.58
N PHE A 99 0.00 -6.59 -6.52
CA PHE A 99 0.83 -5.52 -5.96
C PHE A 99 0.68 -4.23 -6.78
N ARG A 100 0.75 -4.31 -8.11
CA ARG A 100 0.57 -3.16 -9.01
C ARG A 100 -0.84 -2.56 -8.89
N GLN A 101 -1.85 -3.41 -8.79
CA GLN A 101 -3.23 -3.00 -8.55
C GLN A 101 -3.35 -2.16 -7.26
N ILE A 102 -2.79 -2.64 -6.16
CA ILE A 102 -2.84 -1.90 -4.89
C ILE A 102 -2.02 -0.61 -4.95
N GLN A 103 -0.86 -0.60 -5.61
CA GLN A 103 -0.13 0.65 -5.85
C GLN A 103 -1.02 1.67 -6.58
N ASN A 104 -1.72 1.26 -7.64
CA ASN A 104 -2.65 2.14 -8.34
C ASN A 104 -3.75 2.68 -7.42
N TYR A 105 -4.26 1.85 -6.50
CA TYR A 105 -5.29 2.25 -5.54
C TYR A 105 -4.77 3.28 -4.55
N LEU A 106 -3.56 3.06 -4.02
CA LEU A 106 -2.90 3.97 -3.10
C LEU A 106 -2.62 5.34 -3.74
N GLN A 107 -2.20 5.36 -5.02
CA GLN A 107 -1.99 6.62 -5.74
C GLN A 107 -3.31 7.38 -5.94
N GLN A 108 -4.36 6.70 -6.42
CA GLN A 108 -5.66 7.34 -6.71
C GLN A 108 -6.37 7.82 -5.44
N ALA A 109 -6.35 7.04 -4.37
CA ALA A 109 -6.96 7.41 -3.09
C ALA A 109 -6.11 8.42 -2.29
N ARG A 110 -4.87 8.67 -2.70
CA ARG A 110 -3.85 9.41 -1.94
C ARG A 110 -3.63 8.85 -0.52
N VAL A 111 -3.69 7.52 -0.38
CA VAL A 111 -3.52 6.79 0.87
C VAL A 111 -2.13 6.14 0.91
N ASP A 112 -1.47 6.13 2.07
CA ASP A 112 -0.08 5.67 2.19
C ASP A 112 0.10 4.17 2.44
N LEU A 113 -0.94 3.49 2.92
CA LEU A 113 -0.86 2.07 3.32
C LEU A 113 -2.01 1.23 2.73
N GLY A 114 -1.64 0.15 2.06
CA GLY A 114 -2.53 -0.92 1.64
C GLY A 114 -2.24 -2.22 2.38
N LEU A 115 -3.28 -2.96 2.72
CA LEU A 115 -3.22 -4.31 3.26
C LEU A 115 -3.81 -5.27 2.23
N LEU A 116 -3.01 -6.22 1.78
CA LEU A 116 -3.44 -7.30 0.89
C LEU A 116 -3.50 -8.60 1.68
N ILE A 117 -4.69 -9.18 1.77
CA ILE A 117 -4.95 -10.39 2.55
C ILE A 117 -5.39 -11.51 1.62
N ASN A 118 -4.65 -12.62 1.59
CA ASN A 118 -5.07 -13.82 0.90
C ASN A 118 -5.61 -14.85 1.89
N PHE A 119 -6.92 -15.11 1.84
CA PHE A 119 -7.59 -16.03 2.74
C PHE A 119 -7.53 -17.51 2.32
N SER A 120 -7.01 -17.84 1.13
CA SER A 120 -6.92 -19.24 0.68
C SER A 120 -5.80 -20.03 1.36
N ASP A 121 -4.86 -19.33 2.00
CA ASP A 121 -3.71 -19.95 2.66
C ASP A 121 -4.10 -20.56 4.01
N ILE A 122 -3.32 -21.56 4.45
CA ILE A 122 -3.52 -22.23 5.74
C ILE A 122 -3.34 -21.25 6.90
N ALA A 123 -2.39 -20.33 6.77
CA ALA A 123 -2.17 -19.24 7.70
C ALA A 123 -2.25 -17.93 6.93
N LEU A 124 -2.97 -16.95 7.48
CA LEU A 124 -2.97 -15.61 6.90
C LEU A 124 -1.56 -15.03 6.89
N GLN A 125 -1.17 -14.46 5.76
CA GLN A 125 0.09 -13.74 5.58
C GLN A 125 -0.23 -12.33 5.08
N PRO A 126 -0.59 -11.39 5.98
CA PRO A 126 -0.90 -10.02 5.61
C PRO A 126 0.28 -9.36 4.90
N ARG A 127 0.06 -8.84 3.69
CA ARG A 127 1.07 -8.05 2.98
C ARG A 127 0.78 -6.58 3.15
N ARG A 128 1.74 -5.86 3.73
CA ARG A 128 1.71 -4.40 3.86
C ARG A 128 2.38 -3.78 2.64
N ILE A 129 1.67 -2.91 1.95
CA ILE A 129 2.12 -2.24 0.74
C ILE A 129 2.12 -0.75 1.01
N LEU A 130 3.30 -0.12 0.94
CA LEU A 130 3.45 1.33 1.10
C LEU A 130 3.32 2.00 -0.26
N ARG A 131 2.62 3.14 -0.30
CA ARG A 131 2.55 3.99 -1.49
C ARG A 131 3.97 4.40 -1.90
N ILE A 132 4.33 4.13 -3.14
CA ILE A 132 5.60 4.60 -3.69
C ILE A 132 5.48 6.11 -3.92
N SER A 133 6.37 6.90 -3.32
CA SER A 133 6.46 8.33 -3.60
C SER A 133 7.16 8.56 -4.94
N ASP A 134 6.58 9.39 -5.81
CA ASP A 134 7.24 9.87 -7.03
C ASP A 134 8.33 10.88 -6.67
N SER A 135 9.49 10.43 -6.22
CA SER A 135 10.68 11.26 -6.01
C SER A 135 11.47 11.54 -7.30
N HIS A 136 10.88 11.29 -8.49
CA HIS A 136 11.54 11.46 -9.80
C HIS A 136 10.86 12.47 -10.73
N SER A 137 10.03 13.37 -10.21
CA SER A 137 9.33 14.39 -11.02
C SER A 137 9.87 15.82 -10.84
N GLN A 138 11.13 15.98 -10.41
CA GLN A 138 11.82 17.28 -10.39
C GLN A 138 13.24 17.16 -10.93
N SER A 139 13.41 17.35 -12.24
CA SER A 139 14.51 18.14 -12.86
C SER A 139 14.48 18.06 -14.40
N PHE A 140 13.36 18.41 -15.03
CA PHE A 140 13.35 18.87 -16.43
C PHE A 140 12.31 19.98 -16.52
N VAL A 141 12.61 21.10 -15.87
CA VAL A 141 11.94 22.37 -16.13
C VAL A 141 13.04 23.28 -16.66
N ASP A 142 12.83 23.79 -17.86
CA ASP A 142 13.81 24.46 -18.71
C ASP A 142 14.60 25.55 -17.97
N SER A 143 15.93 25.43 -18.01
CA SER A 143 16.76 26.63 -17.93
C SER A 143 16.57 27.40 -19.24
N PRO A 144 16.18 28.69 -19.23
CA PRO A 144 16.30 29.50 -20.43
C PRO A 144 17.80 29.68 -20.68
N GLY A 145 18.35 28.82 -21.52
CA GLY A 145 19.70 28.97 -22.05
C GLY A 145 19.76 30.30 -22.79
N SER A 146 20.45 31.25 -22.19
CA SER A 146 21.02 32.40 -22.88
C SER A 146 21.89 31.88 -24.02
N HIS A 147 21.37 31.92 -25.25
CA HIS A 147 22.22 31.94 -26.43
C HIS A 147 22.95 33.29 -26.45
N SER A 148 24.12 33.34 -25.83
CA SER A 148 25.15 34.30 -26.19
C SER A 148 25.87 33.73 -27.41
N ASP A 149 25.53 34.22 -28.59
CA ASP A 149 26.31 34.01 -29.81
C ASP A 149 27.74 34.56 -29.61
N PRO A 150 28.80 33.76 -29.77
CA PRO A 150 30.17 34.25 -29.76
C PRO A 150 30.68 34.31 -31.19
N PHE A 151 30.23 35.28 -31.98
CA PHE A 151 30.94 35.68 -33.20
C PHE A 151 30.67 37.15 -33.51
N VAL A 152 31.31 38.03 -32.72
CA VAL A 152 31.61 39.40 -33.13
C VAL A 152 33.03 39.36 -33.67
N ASP A 153 33.18 39.33 -34.99
CA ASP A 153 34.40 39.79 -35.63
C ASP A 153 34.18 41.24 -36.04
N SER A 154 34.96 42.11 -35.43
CA SER A 154 35.10 43.51 -35.76
C SER A 154 35.87 43.64 -37.07
N ASP A 155 35.28 44.29 -38.07
CA ASP A 155 36.08 45.16 -38.92
C ASP A 155 35.28 46.39 -39.33
N GLY A 156 35.96 47.53 -39.22
CA GLY A 156 35.41 48.87 -39.22
C GLY A 156 34.96 49.39 -40.60
N PRO A 157 34.59 50.68 -40.65
CA PRO A 157 33.63 51.24 -41.60
C PRO A 157 34.31 51.78 -42.88
N ILE A 158 33.52 52.06 -43.92
CA ILE A 158 33.63 53.19 -44.88
C ILE A 158 32.32 53.19 -45.70
N ARG A 159 31.40 54.16 -45.55
CA ARG A 159 31.35 55.49 -46.21
C ARG A 159 31.48 55.46 -47.75
N ILE A 160 30.35 55.38 -48.46
CA ILE A 160 29.73 56.44 -49.30
C ILE A 160 28.36 55.96 -49.81
#